data_AF-A0A415C3J4-F1
#
_entry.id   AF-A0A415C3J4-F1
#
_cell.length_a   1.000
_cell.length_b   1.000
_cell.length_c   1.000
_cell.angle_alpha   90.00
_cell.angle_beta   90.00
_cell.angle_gamma   90.00
#
_symmetry.space_group_name_H-M   'P 1'
#
loop_
_entity.id
_entity.type
_entity.pdbx_description
1 polymer ?
#
loop_
_entity_poly.entity_id
_entity_poly.type
_entity_poly.pdbx_seq_one_letter_code
_entity_poly.pdbx_strand_id
1 'polypeptide(L)' 'MKYLTVSANCTKKTSDLLSVEWDEGKLGEPTVEAVLKALREGAVFYDVVDTDESVTSSINGVEVLEVEDE' A
#
# COMPACT_ATOMS: atom_id res chain seq x y z
N MET A 1 -5.74 -2.32 14.91
CA MET A 1 -5.59 -1.90 13.49
C MET A 1 -4.12 -2.05 13.18
N LYS A 2 -3.73 -2.37 11.95
CA LYS A 2 -2.32 -2.54 11.60
C LYS A 2 -1.88 -1.46 10.64
N TYR A 3 -0.63 -1.03 10.77
CA TYR A 3 0.01 -0.15 9.81
C TYR A 3 0.97 -0.99 8.96
N LEU A 4 0.79 -0.94 7.65
CA LEU A 4 1.65 -1.64 6.70
C LEU A 4 2.46 -0.60 5.95
N THR A 5 3.79 -0.70 6.04
CA THR A 5 4.67 0.04 5.14
C THR A 5 4.86 -0.79 3.89
N VAL A 6 4.40 -0.25 2.76
CA VAL A 6 4.47 -0.95 1.47
C VAL A 6 5.12 -0.08 0.42
N SER A 7 5.98 -0.70 -0.38
CA SER A 7 6.60 -0.08 -1.55
C SER A 7 5.73 -0.34 -2.76
N ALA A 8 5.12 0.70 -3.33
CA ALA A 8 4.34 0.58 -4.54
C ALA A 8 5.21 0.93 -5.75
N ASN A 9 5.37 -0.02 -6.66
CA ASN A 9 6.05 0.23 -7.92
C ASN A 9 5.04 0.75 -8.96
N CYS A 10 5.21 2.00 -9.37
CA CYS A 10 4.41 2.62 -10.41
C CYS A 10 5.17 2.64 -11.74
N THR A 11 4.48 2.32 -12.83
CA THR A 11 5.05 2.26 -14.20
C THR A 11 5.73 3.57 -14.67
N LYS A 12 5.51 4.69 -13.98
CA LYS A 12 6.08 6.01 -14.34
C LYS A 12 7.07 6.60 -13.34
N LYS A 13 7.28 6.01 -12.15
CA LYS A 13 8.19 6.55 -11.14
C LYS A 13 8.84 5.45 -10.28
N THR A 14 10.04 5.75 -9.80
CA THR A 14 10.77 4.99 -8.78
C THR A 14 9.88 4.73 -7.58
N SER A 15 9.89 3.50 -7.06
CA SER A 15 8.95 2.99 -6.05
C SER A 15 8.63 4.01 -4.94
N ASP A 16 7.34 4.27 -4.73
CA ASP A 16 6.85 5.15 -3.66
C ASP A 16 6.62 4.33 -2.37
N LEU A 17 6.98 4.90 -1.22
CA LEU A 17 6.66 4.34 0.09
C LEU A 17 5.27 4.79 0.53
N LEU A 18 4.40 3.82 0.77
CA LEU A 18 3.03 4.02 1.23
C LEU A 18 2.85 3.44 2.62
N SER A 19 2.22 4.19 3.52
CA SER A 19 1.73 3.70 4.79
C SER A 19 0.26 3.37 4.65
N VAL A 20 -0.10 2.09 4.73
CA VAL A 20 -1.46 1.59 4.51
C VAL A 20 -2.08 1.23 5.86
N GLU A 21 -3.24 1.80 6.14
CA GLU A 21 -4.06 1.38 7.29
C GLU A 21 -4.82 0.10 6.92
N TRP A 22 -4.53 -0.98 7.66
CA TRP A 22 -5.09 -2.29 7.40
C TRP A 22 -5.97 -2.80 8.55
N ASP A 23 -7.18 -3.21 8.19
CA ASP A 23 -8.16 -3.80 9.10
C ASP A 23 -8.32 -5.29 8.77
N GLU A 24 -7.59 -6.15 9.48
CA GLU A 24 -7.65 -7.61 9.27
C GLU A 24 -9.04 -8.19 9.53
N GLY A 25 -9.84 -7.55 10.38
CA GLY A 25 -11.21 -7.97 10.66
C GLY A 25 -12.15 -7.80 9.46
N LYS A 26 -11.83 -6.86 8.56
CA LYS A 26 -12.60 -6.59 7.34
C LYS A 26 -11.95 -7.11 6.06
N LEU A 27 -10.62 -7.07 5.99
CA LEU A 27 -9.84 -7.34 4.78
C LEU A 27 -9.07 -8.66 4.85
N GLY A 28 -9.01 -9.30 6.02
CA GLY A 28 -8.22 -10.51 6.24
C GLY A 28 -6.73 -10.22 6.39
N GLU A 29 -5.89 -11.25 6.31
CA GLU A 29 -4.44 -11.12 6.47
C GLU A 29 -3.83 -10.20 5.40
N PRO A 30 -2.89 -9.30 5.76
CA PRO A 30 -2.26 -8.33 4.87
C PRO A 30 -1.21 -8.98 3.96
N THR A 31 -1.66 -9.85 3.07
CA THR A 31 -0.81 -10.47 2.05
C THR A 31 -0.53 -9.51 0.89
N VAL A 32 0.59 -9.68 0.19
CA VAL A 32 0.96 -8.84 -0.96
C VAL A 32 -0.18 -8.76 -2.00
N GLU A 33 -0.83 -9.88 -2.29
CA GLU A 33 -1.95 -9.93 -3.24
C GLU A 33 -3.20 -9.19 -2.73
N ALA A 34 -3.53 -9.34 -1.45
CA ALA A 34 -4.65 -8.64 -0.84
C ALA A 34 -4.39 -7.13 -0.80
N VAL A 35 -3.19 -6.71 -0.40
CA VAL A 35 -2.79 -5.31 -0.35
C VAL A 35 -2.78 -4.69 -1.75
N LEU A 36 -2.22 -5.38 -2.75
CA LEU A 36 -2.24 -4.93 -4.14
C LEU A 36 -3.68 -4.74 -4.65
N LYS A 37 -4.54 -5.71 -4.36
CA LYS A 37 -5.94 -5.68 -4.75
C LYS A 37 -6.67 -4.51 -4.07
N ALA A 38 -6.49 -4.35 -2.76
CA ALA A 38 -7.12 -3.28 -2.00
C ALA A 38 -6.65 -1.90 -2.45
N LEU A 39 -5.35 -1.72 -2.75
CA LEU A 39 -4.81 -0.48 -3.31
C LEU A 39 -5.37 -0.18 -4.70
N ARG A 40 -5.50 -1.20 -5.56
CA ARG A 40 -6.12 -1.05 -6.90
C ARG A 40 -7.61 -0.73 -6.85
N GLU A 41 -8.32 -1.32 -5.89
CA GLU A 41 -9.77 -1.10 -5.70
C GLU A 41 -10.07 0.16 -4.88
N GLY A 42 -9.05 0.81 -4.28
CA GLY A 42 -9.23 1.94 -3.36
C GLY A 42 -9.97 1.55 -2.08
N ALA A 43 -9.87 0.28 -1.66
CA ALA A 43 -10.56 -0.27 -0.50
C ALA A 43 -9.84 0.05 0.83
N VAL A 44 -8.63 0.60 0.76
CA VAL A 44 -7.80 0.96 1.92
C VAL A 44 -7.36 2.41 1.80
N PHE A 45 -7.27 3.07 2.96
CA PHE A 45 -6.64 4.37 3.07
C PHE A 45 -5.13 4.16 3.18
N TYR A 46 -4.39 4.92 2.39
CA TYR A 46 -2.96 4.94 2.43
C TYR A 46 -2.47 6.38 2.40
N ASP A 47 -1.43 6.65 3.16
CA ASP A 47 -0.71 7.92 3.15
C ASP A 47 0.64 7.73 2.43
N VAL A 48 1.01 8.68 1.59
CA VAL A 48 2.25 8.61 0.80
C VAL A 48 3.37 9.18 1.64
N VAL A 49 4.26 8.32 2.14
CA VAL A 49 5.35 8.68 3.06
C VAL A 49 6.50 9.37 2.31
N ASP A 50 6.75 8.99 1.05
CA ASP A 50 7.76 9.63 0.20
C ASP A 50 7.07 10.33 -0.97
N THR A 51 6.91 11.64 -0.88
CA THR A 51 6.23 12.44 -1.92
C THR A 51 7.23 12.99 -2.92
N ASP A 52 7.72 12.16 -3.83
CA ASP A 52 8.17 12.68 -5.13
C ASP A 52 6.91 12.89 -5.98
N GLU A 53 6.33 14.09 -5.89
CA GLU A 53 5.25 14.67 -6.73
C GLU A 53 4.25 13.67 -7.35
N SER A 54 3.12 13.46 -6.63
CA SER A 54 1.79 13.14 -7.16
C SER A 54 1.71 12.00 -8.20
N VAL A 55 1.73 10.74 -7.77
CA VAL A 55 1.54 9.58 -8.65
C VAL A 55 0.22 8.85 -8.35
N THR A 56 -0.91 9.53 -8.56
CA THR A 56 -2.17 8.83 -8.79
C THR A 56 -2.24 8.38 -10.25
N SER A 57 -1.46 7.39 -10.69
CA SER A 57 -1.65 6.76 -12.01
C SER A 57 -0.95 5.41 -12.15
N SER A 58 -1.66 4.35 -11.74
CA SER A 58 -1.40 2.93 -12.04
C SER A 58 -0.27 2.25 -11.24
N ILE A 59 -0.61 1.80 -10.03
CA ILE A 59 0.21 0.86 -9.22
C ILE A 59 0.31 -0.48 -9.97
N ASN A 60 1.53 -0.83 -10.40
CA ASN A 60 1.80 -2.05 -11.15
C ASN A 60 2.06 -3.22 -10.20
N GLY A 61 2.87 -2.98 -9.16
CA GLY A 61 3.23 -3.92 -8.12
C GLY A 61 3.28 -3.27 -6.75
N VAL A 62 3.16 -4.08 -5.69
CA VAL A 62 3.37 -3.66 -4.30
C VAL A 62 4.25 -4.68 -3.61
N GLU A 63 5.12 -4.23 -2.72
CA GLU A 63 5.92 -5.07 -1.84
C GLU A 63 5.67 -4.63 -0.40
N VAL A 64 5.31 -5.57 0.47
CA VAL A 64 5.13 -5.29 1.90
C VAL A 64 6.49 -5.31 2.55
N LEU A 65 6.94 -4.15 3.03
CA LEU A 65 8.26 -3.98 3.66
C LEU A 65 8.19 -4.24 5.16
N GLU A 66 7.18 -3.68 5.81
CA GLU A 66 7.02 -3.77 7.25
C GLU A 66 5.54 -3.87 7.60
N VAL A 67 5.25 -4.67 8.61
CA VAL A 67 3.92 -4.84 9.20
C VAL A 67 4.07 -4.52 10.68
N GLU A 68 3.58 -3.36 11.09
CA GLU A 68 3.50 -3.00 12.50
C GLU A 68 2.12 -3.42 13.03
N ASP A 69 2.15 -4.43 13.90
CA ASP A 69 1.07 -4.81 14.79
C ASP A 69 1.15 -3.87 16.02
N GLU A 70 0.13 -3.03 16.25
CA GLU A 70 -0.02 -2.22 17.48
C GLU A 70 -0.05 -3.08 18.76
#